data_AF-A0A9D5P2B8-F1
#
_entry.id   AF-A0A9D5P2B8-F1
#
_cell.length_a   1.000
_cell.length_b   1.000
_cell.length_c   1.000
_cell.angle_alpha   90.00
_cell.angle_beta   90.00
_cell.angle_gamma   90.00
#
_symmetry.space_group_name_H-M   'P 1'
#
loop_
_entity.id
_entity.type
_entity.pdbx_description
1 polymer ?
#
loop_
_entity_poly.entity_id
_entity_poly.type
_entity_poly.pdbx_seq_one_letter_code
_entity_poly.pdbx_strand_id
1 'polypeptide(L)'
;MANHDELKRLGERFPNKNVGYGNPNAKILVVTQKERNKDVDFKYLKRLFGDFPGPKGKYMDVLTYCYYVVYDEELLKDTFFERFSVIQYVFPVGSHLQEHDPAKLFGMKWISECTVEDNLQRMFVAQAFSQDTMIERVMLCTYPLDIVSRAVFCSNKLLLNWFLRDMVLIF
;
A
#
# COMPACT_ATOMS: atom_id res chain seq x y z
N MET A 1 -17.77 8.35 -11.12
CA MET A 1 -17.36 8.30 -12.54
C MET A 1 -16.06 9.08 -12.79
N ALA A 2 -15.84 10.27 -12.20
CA ALA A 2 -14.63 11.09 -12.42
C ALA A 2 -13.28 10.36 -12.32
N ASN A 3 -13.05 9.55 -11.28
CA ASN A 3 -11.72 8.95 -11.08
C ASN A 3 -11.41 7.77 -12.03
N HIS A 4 -12.40 7.24 -12.76
CA HIS A 4 -12.14 6.25 -13.82
C HIS A 4 -11.52 6.93 -15.06
N ASP A 5 -11.97 8.14 -15.37
CA ASP A 5 -11.36 8.95 -16.44
C ASP A 5 -9.96 9.42 -16.05
N GLU A 6 -9.73 9.72 -14.77
CA GLU A 6 -8.39 10.02 -14.27
C GLU A 6 -7.43 8.84 -14.41
N LEU A 7 -7.88 7.61 -14.12
CA LEU A 7 -7.07 6.43 -14.34
C LEU A 7 -6.70 6.23 -15.81
N LYS A 8 -7.66 6.45 -16.72
CA LYS A 8 -7.40 6.37 -18.14
C LYS A 8 -6.34 7.41 -18.55
N ARG A 9 -6.49 8.66 -18.10
CA ARG A 9 -5.51 9.73 -18.32
C ARG A 9 -4.15 9.40 -17.70
N LEU A 10 -4.12 8.75 -16.54
CA LEU A 10 -2.88 8.30 -15.91
C LEU A 10 -2.18 7.24 -16.78
N GLY A 11 -2.93 6.29 -17.33
CA GLY A 11 -2.42 5.32 -18.30
C GLY A 11 -1.88 5.98 -19.58
N GLU A 12 -2.55 7.04 -20.06
CA GLU A 12 -2.09 7.82 -21.23
C GLU A 12 -0.80 8.62 -20.94
N ARG A 13 -0.66 9.17 -19.72
CA ARG A 13 0.58 9.86 -19.27
C ARG A 13 1.75 8.89 -19.10
N PHE A 14 1.48 7.64 -18.72
CA PHE A 14 2.49 6.63 -18.45
C PHE A 14 2.27 5.33 -19.28
N PRO A 15 2.39 5.39 -20.62
CA PRO A 15 1.91 4.35 -21.54
C PRO A 15 2.63 2.99 -21.46
N ASN A 16 3.72 2.88 -20.71
CA ASN A 16 4.47 1.63 -20.50
C ASN A 16 4.64 1.28 -19.02
N LYS A 17 3.93 1.99 -18.14
CA LYS A 17 4.02 1.75 -16.71
C LYS A 17 2.80 1.04 -16.21
N ASN A 18 3.01 0.32 -15.13
CA ASN A 18 1.93 -0.29 -14.42
C ASN A 18 1.25 0.74 -13.50
N VAL A 19 0.10 1.27 -13.92
CA VAL A 19 -0.62 2.30 -13.16
C VAL A 19 -1.39 1.78 -11.93
N GLY A 20 -1.46 0.47 -11.72
CA GLY A 20 -2.12 -0.13 -10.57
C GLY A 20 -3.48 -0.79 -10.85
N TYR A 21 -4.11 -1.31 -9.79
CA TYR A 21 -5.43 -1.95 -9.79
C TYR A 21 -6.15 -1.73 -8.45
N GLY A 22 -7.47 -1.60 -8.48
CA GLY A 22 -8.32 -1.48 -7.29
C GLY A 22 -9.35 -0.37 -7.46
N ASN A 23 -9.99 0.04 -6.36
CA ASN A 23 -10.95 1.14 -6.39
C ASN A 23 -10.23 2.49 -6.53
N PRO A 24 -10.45 3.27 -7.59
CA PRO A 24 -9.86 4.60 -7.77
C PRO A 24 -10.46 5.65 -6.83
N ASN A 25 -11.41 5.29 -6.00
CA ASN A 25 -11.97 6.18 -4.98
C ASN A 25 -11.61 5.70 -3.57
N ALA A 26 -10.74 4.70 -3.45
CA ALA A 26 -10.21 4.25 -2.18
C ALA A 26 -9.43 5.37 -1.47
N LYS A 27 -9.45 5.37 -0.14
CA LYS A 27 -8.59 6.21 0.70
C LYS A 27 -7.24 5.57 0.99
N ILE A 28 -7.13 4.27 0.75
CA ILE A 28 -5.95 3.47 1.06
C ILE A 28 -5.19 3.14 -0.22
N LEU A 29 -3.91 3.51 -0.25
CA LEU A 29 -2.95 3.13 -1.28
C LEU A 29 -2.05 2.02 -0.73
N VAL A 30 -1.87 0.95 -1.51
CA VAL A 30 -0.92 -0.12 -1.22
C VAL A 30 0.17 -0.09 -2.28
N VAL A 31 1.38 0.27 -1.86
CA VAL A 31 2.58 0.28 -2.69
C VAL A 31 3.41 -0.95 -2.36
N THR A 32 3.68 -1.77 -3.37
CA THR A 32 4.52 -2.96 -3.24
C THR A 32 5.75 -2.84 -4.13
N GLN A 33 6.94 -3.15 -3.60
CA GLN A 33 8.14 -3.19 -4.43
C GLN A 33 8.19 -4.46 -5.27
N LYS A 34 8.72 -4.31 -6.49
CA LYS A 34 8.96 -5.43 -7.40
C LYS A 34 10.09 -6.32 -6.86
N GLU A 35 9.79 -7.57 -6.53
CA GLU A 35 10.82 -8.59 -6.24
C GLU A 35 11.43 -9.08 -7.57
N ARG A 36 12.55 -8.47 -8.02
CA ARG A 36 13.28 -8.88 -9.25
C ARG A 36 12.41 -8.83 -10.52
N ASN A 37 12.77 -9.57 -11.57
CA ASN A 37 12.03 -9.71 -12.84
C ASN A 37 10.69 -10.46 -12.73
N LYS A 38 10.21 -10.79 -11.52
CA LYS A 38 8.85 -11.32 -11.36
C LYS A 38 7.93 -10.14 -11.18
N ASP A 39 7.22 -9.79 -12.24
CA ASP A 39 6.10 -8.88 -12.13
C ASP A 39 5.20 -9.37 -10.99
N VAL A 40 4.92 -8.48 -10.03
CA VAL A 40 3.84 -8.71 -9.08
C VAL A 40 2.57 -8.74 -9.93
N ASP A 41 2.16 -9.94 -10.35
CA ASP A 41 1.05 -10.13 -11.26
C ASP A 41 -0.25 -9.69 -10.55
N PHE A 42 -1.04 -8.84 -11.19
CA PHE A 42 -2.34 -8.45 -10.66
C PHE A 42 -3.29 -9.63 -10.47
N LYS A 43 -3.15 -10.70 -11.27
CA LYS A 43 -3.89 -11.94 -11.02
C LYS A 43 -3.48 -12.54 -9.69
N TYR A 44 -2.21 -12.44 -9.32
CA TYR A 44 -1.71 -12.86 -8.03
C TYR A 44 -2.24 -11.95 -6.90
N LEU A 45 -2.22 -10.63 -7.05
CA LEU A 45 -2.79 -9.70 -6.07
C LEU A 45 -4.31 -9.87 -5.90
N LYS A 46 -5.06 -10.01 -7.00
CA LYS A 46 -6.51 -10.24 -6.99
C LYS A 46 -6.85 -11.58 -6.33
N ARG A 47 -6.09 -12.63 -6.63
CA ARG A 47 -6.20 -13.93 -5.95
C ARG A 47 -5.75 -13.85 -4.48
N LEU A 48 -4.81 -12.97 -4.16
CA LEU A 48 -4.39 -12.75 -2.79
C LEU A 48 -5.50 -12.06 -1.98
N PHE A 49 -6.08 -10.99 -2.51
CA PHE A 49 -6.85 -9.99 -1.76
C PHE A 49 -8.35 -9.95 -2.06
N GLY A 50 -8.84 -10.76 -3.00
CA GLY A 50 -10.27 -10.78 -3.38
C GLY A 50 -11.20 -11.45 -2.36
N ASP A 51 -10.71 -12.38 -1.53
CA ASP A 51 -11.55 -13.19 -0.64
C ASP A 51 -11.06 -13.15 0.82
N PHE A 52 -11.30 -12.03 1.52
CA PHE A 52 -10.95 -11.90 2.95
C PHE A 52 -12.13 -12.25 3.87
N PRO A 53 -11.93 -12.99 4.98
CA PRO A 53 -13.00 -13.22 5.94
C PRO A 53 -13.37 -11.90 6.65
N GLY A 54 -14.60 -11.46 6.48
CA GLY A 54 -15.16 -10.26 7.10
C GLY A 54 -15.93 -10.53 8.40
N PRO A 55 -16.39 -9.46 9.07
CA PRO A 55 -17.17 -9.59 10.29
C PRO A 55 -18.46 -10.39 10.00
N LYS A 56 -18.77 -11.35 10.87
CA LYS A 56 -19.92 -12.28 10.75
C LYS A 56 -19.79 -13.34 9.64
N GLY A 57 -18.57 -13.64 9.20
CA GLY A 57 -18.31 -14.78 8.30
C GLY A 57 -18.67 -14.53 6.83
N LYS A 58 -18.89 -13.27 6.42
CA LYS A 58 -19.04 -12.89 5.00
C LYS A 58 -17.68 -12.57 4.40
N TYR A 59 -17.41 -13.00 3.17
CA TYR A 59 -16.19 -12.62 2.46
C TYR A 59 -16.27 -11.15 1.99
N MET A 60 -15.18 -10.39 2.13
CA MET A 60 -15.03 -9.01 1.66
C MET A 60 -13.98 -8.95 0.54
N ASP A 61 -14.30 -8.19 -0.51
CA ASP A 61 -13.35 -7.84 -1.55
C ASP A 61 -12.53 -6.63 -1.10
N VAL A 62 -11.27 -6.85 -0.69
CA VAL A 62 -10.42 -5.77 -0.16
C VAL A 62 -10.06 -4.74 -1.25
N LEU A 63 -10.21 -5.12 -2.53
CA LEU A 63 -9.96 -4.26 -3.67
C LEU A 63 -10.99 -3.11 -3.76
N THR A 64 -12.13 -3.19 -3.04
CA THR A 64 -13.07 -2.07 -2.94
C THR A 64 -12.57 -0.95 -2.03
N TYR A 65 -11.67 -1.25 -1.09
CA TYR A 65 -11.18 -0.31 -0.07
C TYR A 65 -9.78 0.22 -0.35
N CYS A 66 -9.06 -0.44 -1.25
CA CYS A 66 -7.65 -0.17 -1.52
C CYS A 66 -7.41 0.03 -3.02
N TYR A 67 -6.41 0.85 -3.33
CA TYR A 67 -5.78 0.92 -4.64
C TYR A 67 -4.36 0.37 -4.53
N TYR A 68 -4.00 -0.57 -5.40
CA TYR A 68 -2.71 -1.25 -5.39
C TYR A 68 -1.85 -0.75 -6.53
N VAL A 69 -0.58 -0.48 -6.26
CA VAL A 69 0.38 -0.07 -7.28
C VAL A 69 1.74 -0.70 -6.99
N VAL A 70 2.46 -1.08 -8.04
CA VAL A 70 3.85 -1.50 -7.92
C VAL A 70 4.70 -0.23 -7.85
N TYR A 71 5.69 -0.19 -6.96
CA TYR A 71 6.56 0.97 -6.81
C TYR A 71 7.17 1.39 -8.15
N ASP A 72 6.88 2.63 -8.53
CA ASP A 72 7.52 3.38 -9.60
C ASP A 72 7.54 4.84 -9.15
N GLU A 73 8.73 5.40 -8.99
CA GLU A 73 8.91 6.72 -8.38
C GLU A 73 8.27 7.83 -9.23
N GLU A 74 8.44 7.80 -10.55
CA GLU A 74 7.88 8.86 -11.41
C GLU A 74 6.36 8.78 -11.47
N LEU A 75 5.79 7.56 -11.45
CA LEU A 75 4.34 7.36 -11.38
C LEU A 75 3.77 7.90 -10.06
N LEU A 76 4.41 7.59 -8.93
CA LEU A 76 3.92 7.97 -7.60
C LEU A 76 4.03 9.47 -7.31
N LYS A 77 4.81 10.22 -8.09
CA LYS A 77 4.85 11.70 -8.06
C LYS A 77 3.63 12.36 -8.71
N ASP A 78 2.79 11.61 -9.40
CA ASP A 78 1.57 12.15 -10.02
C ASP A 78 0.53 12.53 -8.95
N THR A 79 -0.15 13.66 -9.15
CA THR A 79 -1.12 14.22 -8.21
C THR A 79 -2.29 13.29 -7.90
N PHE A 80 -2.58 12.32 -8.79
CA PHE A 80 -3.53 11.25 -8.52
C PHE A 80 -3.26 10.53 -7.19
N PHE A 81 -1.98 10.34 -6.82
CA PHE A 81 -1.60 9.60 -5.61
C PHE A 81 -1.61 10.46 -4.34
N GLU A 82 -1.77 11.78 -4.45
CA GLU A 82 -1.85 12.68 -3.30
C GLU A 82 -3.15 12.51 -2.51
N ARG A 83 -4.23 12.06 -3.18
CA ARG A 83 -5.56 11.93 -2.58
C ARG A 83 -5.70 10.81 -1.54
N PHE A 84 -4.75 9.87 -1.51
CA PHE A 84 -4.82 8.74 -0.58
C PHE A 84 -4.37 9.18 0.81
N SER A 85 -5.24 8.99 1.80
CA SER A 85 -5.02 9.35 3.21
C SER A 85 -4.17 8.31 3.94
N VAL A 86 -4.25 7.04 3.51
CA VAL A 86 -3.51 5.94 4.13
C VAL A 86 -2.63 5.32 3.08
N ILE A 87 -1.34 5.15 3.39
CA ILE A 87 -0.36 4.59 2.47
C ILE A 87 0.32 3.40 3.15
N GLN A 88 0.17 2.21 2.59
CA GLN A 88 0.97 1.08 2.98
C GLN A 88 2.10 0.90 2.00
N TYR A 89 3.32 0.85 2.52
CA TYR A 89 4.49 0.54 1.74
C TYR A 89 5.07 -0.80 2.20
N VAL A 90 5.21 -1.74 1.26
CA VAL A 90 5.70 -3.09 1.56
C VAL A 90 7.03 -3.30 0.87
N PHE A 91 8.09 -3.39 1.68
CA PHE A 91 9.43 -3.73 1.26
C PHE A 91 9.68 -5.23 1.43
N PRO A 92 10.32 -5.89 0.46
CA PRO A 92 10.68 -7.29 0.57
C PRO A 92 11.86 -7.52 1.52
N VAL A 93 12.73 -6.51 1.68
CA VAL A 93 13.95 -6.57 2.50
C VAL A 93 14.19 -5.21 3.16
N GLY A 94 14.71 -5.19 4.38
CA GLY A 94 14.93 -3.96 5.15
C GLY A 94 15.95 -2.98 4.54
N SER A 95 16.93 -3.47 3.78
CA SER A 95 17.91 -2.60 3.10
C SER A 95 17.25 -1.66 2.09
N HIS A 96 16.16 -2.08 1.46
CA HIS A 96 15.46 -1.25 0.48
C HIS A 96 14.80 0.00 1.09
N LEU A 97 14.48 -0.01 2.39
CA LEU A 97 14.00 1.17 3.10
C LEU A 97 15.13 2.20 3.29
N GLN A 98 16.38 1.76 3.36
CA GLN A 98 17.54 2.66 3.45
C GLN A 98 17.89 3.25 2.09
N GLU A 99 17.69 2.47 1.02
CA GLU A 99 17.93 2.90 -0.36
C GLU A 99 16.81 3.80 -0.91
N HIS A 100 15.57 3.58 -0.46
CA HIS A 100 14.40 4.34 -0.88
C HIS A 100 13.70 4.94 0.35
N ASP A 101 13.57 6.27 0.38
CA ASP A 101 12.85 6.99 1.44
C ASP A 101 11.41 7.33 0.96
N PRO A 102 10.43 6.44 1.20
CA PRO A 102 9.06 6.65 0.74
C PRO A 102 8.39 7.82 1.47
N ALA A 103 8.80 8.17 2.69
CA ALA A 103 8.24 9.32 3.38
C ALA A 103 8.53 10.61 2.61
N LYS A 104 9.76 10.79 2.09
CA LYS A 104 10.10 11.93 1.23
C LYS A 104 9.27 12.00 -0.04
N LEU A 105 8.98 10.86 -0.67
CA LEU A 105 8.17 10.80 -1.89
C LEU A 105 6.79 11.41 -1.71
N PHE A 106 6.21 11.26 -0.52
CA PHE A 106 4.88 11.79 -0.17
C PHE A 106 4.92 13.04 0.71
N GLY A 107 6.10 13.66 0.89
CA GLY A 107 6.27 14.85 1.74
C GLY A 107 5.99 14.61 3.22
N MET A 108 6.20 13.38 3.71
CA MET A 108 5.90 12.93 5.08
C MET A 108 7.15 12.89 5.96
N LYS A 109 6.95 12.86 7.27
CA LYS A 109 8.03 12.72 8.27
C LYS A 109 7.86 11.42 9.05
N TRP A 110 8.95 10.69 9.25
CA TRP A 110 9.00 9.50 10.10
C TRP A 110 8.74 9.86 11.56
N ILE A 111 7.89 9.09 12.25
CA ILE A 111 7.49 9.35 13.65
C ILE A 111 7.74 8.17 14.60
N SER A 112 7.86 6.93 14.10
CA SER A 112 8.19 5.79 14.96
C SER A 112 8.84 4.63 14.22
N GLU A 113 9.70 3.90 14.94
CA GLU A 113 10.17 2.56 14.61
C GLU A 113 9.47 1.59 15.57
N CYS A 114 8.50 0.81 15.10
CA CYS A 114 7.79 -0.16 15.92
C CYS A 114 7.99 -1.57 15.36
N THR A 115 8.39 -2.50 16.23
CA THR A 115 8.31 -3.94 15.90
C THR A 115 6.89 -4.37 16.30
N VAL A 116 5.96 -4.43 15.36
CA VAL A 116 4.63 -4.98 15.66
C VAL A 116 4.81 -6.46 16.01
N GLU A 117 4.38 -6.81 17.21
CA GLU A 117 4.61 -8.09 17.88
C GLU A 117 4.09 -9.28 17.06
N ASP A 118 5.00 -9.92 16.32
CA ASP A 118 5.06 -11.39 16.28
C ASP A 118 6.47 -11.92 15.91
N ASN A 119 7.55 -11.13 16.12
CA ASN A 119 8.93 -11.48 15.73
C ASN A 119 9.19 -11.67 14.21
N LEU A 120 8.20 -11.42 13.34
CA LEU A 120 8.28 -11.73 11.90
C LEU A 120 8.56 -10.52 10.98
N GLN A 121 8.34 -9.29 11.44
CA GLN A 121 8.45 -8.09 10.60
C GLN A 121 8.71 -6.80 11.40
N ARG A 122 9.27 -5.78 10.73
CA ARG A 122 9.44 -4.42 11.25
C ARG A 122 8.46 -3.46 10.58
N MET A 123 7.96 -2.50 11.35
CA MET A 123 7.05 -1.45 10.88
C MET A 123 7.60 -0.05 11.21
N PHE A 124 7.45 0.87 10.27
CA PHE A 124 7.81 2.28 10.41
C PHE A 124 6.60 3.12 10.08
N VAL A 125 6.34 4.15 10.87
CA VAL A 125 5.21 5.04 10.65
C VAL A 125 5.72 6.40 10.23
N ALA A 126 5.15 6.94 9.15
CA ALA A 126 5.32 8.34 8.77
C ALA A 126 3.97 9.04 8.74
N GLN A 127 3.99 10.36 8.96
CA GLN A 127 2.79 11.19 8.99
C GLN A 127 3.03 12.50 8.24
N ALA A 128 1.97 13.04 7.64
CA ALA A 128 1.91 14.40 7.14
C ALA A 128 0.55 15.01 7.45
N PHE A 129 0.53 16.30 7.75
CA PHE A 129 -0.70 17.05 7.89
C PHE A 129 -0.73 18.16 6.85
N SER A 130 -1.76 18.17 5.99
CA SER A 130 -1.98 19.25 5.04
C SER A 130 -2.91 20.28 5.68
N GLN A 131 -2.41 21.50 5.92
CA GLN A 131 -3.23 22.59 6.46
C GLN A 131 -4.33 23.03 5.47
N ASP A 132 -4.07 22.93 4.16
CA ASP A 132 -5.02 23.35 3.12
C ASP A 132 -6.22 22.42 2.98
N THR A 133 -6.00 21.12 3.15
CA THR A 133 -7.06 20.10 3.01
C THR A 133 -7.59 19.61 4.36
N MET A 134 -6.92 19.96 5.47
CA MET A 134 -7.13 19.39 6.81
C MET A 134 -7.02 17.85 6.83
N ILE A 135 -6.35 17.26 5.84
CA ILE A 135 -6.18 15.81 5.73
C ILE A 135 -4.89 15.42 6.44
N GLU A 136 -5.05 14.57 7.44
CA GLU A 136 -3.96 13.79 8.00
C GLU A 136 -3.67 12.59 7.10
N ARG A 137 -2.40 12.44 6.70
CA ARG A 137 -1.90 11.29 5.99
C ARG A 137 -1.04 10.44 6.91
N VAL A 138 -1.27 9.14 6.87
CA VAL A 138 -0.49 8.16 7.61
C VAL A 138 0.09 7.15 6.63
N MET A 139 1.37 6.86 6.80
CA MET A 139 2.07 5.83 6.05
C MET A 139 2.59 4.76 7.00
N LEU A 140 2.36 3.52 6.62
CA LEU A 140 2.84 2.33 7.28
C LEU A 140 3.82 1.63 6.35
N CYS A 141 5.11 1.64 6.69
CA CYS A 141 6.15 0.95 5.94
C CYS A 141 6.55 -0.33 6.65
N THR A 142 6.67 -1.44 5.93
CA THR A 142 6.91 -2.77 6.52
C THR A 142 7.96 -3.56 5.75
N TYR A 143 8.76 -4.37 6.46
CA TYR A 143 9.62 -5.40 5.87
C TYR A 143 9.80 -6.62 6.80
N PRO A 144 10.04 -7.83 6.26
CA PRO A 144 10.19 -9.05 7.06
C PRO A 144 11.53 -9.14 7.79
N LEU A 145 11.55 -9.84 8.93
CA LEU A 145 12.74 -10.18 9.72
C LEU A 145 13.22 -11.61 9.39
N ASP A 146 13.71 -11.83 8.16
CA ASP A 146 14.48 -12.99 7.64
C ASP A 146 13.99 -14.46 7.84
N ILE A 147 13.15 -14.77 8.84
CA ILE A 147 12.70 -16.14 9.23
C ILE A 147 11.39 -16.53 8.52
N VAL A 148 10.86 -15.63 7.70
CA VAL A 148 9.55 -15.78 7.09
C VAL A 148 9.70 -16.51 5.74
N SER A 149 9.21 -17.76 5.64
CA SER A 149 9.25 -18.50 4.36
C SER A 149 8.62 -17.65 3.25
N ARG A 150 9.07 -17.76 2.00
CA ARG A 150 8.53 -16.96 0.88
C ARG A 150 6.99 -17.07 0.75
N ALA A 151 6.45 -18.25 1.06
CA ALA A 151 5.01 -18.46 1.14
C ALA A 151 4.38 -17.65 2.28
N VAL A 152 5.04 -17.53 3.44
CA VAL A 152 4.64 -16.71 4.58
C VAL A 152 4.90 -15.20 4.38
N PHE A 153 5.89 -14.79 3.59
CA PHE A 153 6.04 -13.39 3.11
C PHE A 153 4.89 -13.02 2.16
N CYS A 154 4.54 -13.93 1.27
CA CYS A 154 3.31 -13.86 0.49
C CYS A 154 2.05 -13.94 1.38
N SER A 155 2.15 -14.56 2.56
CA SER A 155 1.19 -14.53 3.67
C SER A 155 1.34 -13.33 4.63
N ASN A 156 2.27 -12.37 4.47
CA ASN A 156 2.30 -11.11 5.27
C ASN A 156 1.14 -10.16 4.93
N LYS A 157 0.41 -10.52 3.88
CA LYS A 157 -1.06 -10.72 3.90
C LYS A 157 -1.78 -10.83 5.27
N LEU A 158 -1.17 -11.41 6.31
CA LEU A 158 -1.61 -11.48 7.72
C LEU A 158 -1.71 -10.08 8.35
N LEU A 159 -1.03 -9.10 7.75
CA LEU A 159 -1.04 -7.69 8.14
C LEU A 159 -1.76 -6.76 7.18
N LEU A 160 -1.99 -7.17 5.92
CA LEU A 160 -3.18 -6.64 5.24
C LEU A 160 -4.48 -7.09 5.98
N ASN A 161 -4.37 -8.07 6.90
CA ASN A 161 -5.44 -8.60 7.76
C ASN A 161 -5.51 -7.96 9.16
N TRP A 162 -4.57 -7.11 9.56
CA TRP A 162 -4.86 -6.10 10.58
C TRP A 162 -5.25 -4.75 9.95
N PHE A 163 -4.69 -4.42 8.79
CA PHE A 163 -4.89 -3.26 7.88
C PHE A 163 -6.22 -2.52 7.89
N LEU A 164 -7.30 -3.25 8.11
CA LEU A 164 -8.67 -2.77 8.07
C LEU A 164 -9.43 -3.06 9.36
N ARG A 165 -8.85 -3.87 10.26
CA ARG A 165 -9.47 -4.30 11.51
C ARG A 165 -9.80 -3.11 12.42
N ASP A 166 -9.05 -2.01 12.31
CA ASP A 166 -9.31 -0.74 13.00
C ASP A 166 -9.68 0.45 12.08
N MET A 167 -9.35 0.42 10.78
CA MET A 167 -9.67 1.53 9.85
C MET A 167 -11.18 1.74 9.59
N VAL A 168 -12.05 0.80 9.98
CA VAL A 168 -13.53 0.94 10.00
C VAL A 168 -14.07 1.43 11.36
N LEU A 169 -13.23 1.65 12.37
CA LEU A 169 -13.66 2.29 13.62
C LEU A 169 -13.38 3.82 13.66
N ILE A 170 -12.66 4.38 12.68
CA ILE A 170 -12.23 5.81 12.66
C ILE A 170 -12.75 6.56 11.40
N PHE A 171 -13.41 5.88 10.46
CA PHE A 171 -14.29 6.48 9.43
C PHE A 171 -15.74 6.03 9.63
#